data_AF-A0A2S2NGL6-F1
#
_entry.id   AF-A0A2S2NGL6-F1
#
_cell.length_a   1.000
_cell.length_b   1.000
_cell.length_c   1.000
_cell.angle_alpha   90.00
_cell.angle_beta   90.00
_cell.angle_gamma   90.00
#
_symmetry.space_group_name_H-M   'P 1'
#
loop_
_entity.id
_entity.type
_entity.pdbx_description
1 polymer ?
#
loop_
_entity_poly.entity_id
_entity_poly.type
_entity_poly.pdbx_seq_one_letter_code
_entity_poly.pdbx_strand_id
1 'polypeptide(L)'
;MILGAVKLTPAHDIFDYELAAKHNLPIINVIDESGNINCKYDEFNGLPRYEARTAIIQRLKQMNLLRDSKEHKMSIPICSRTGDIIEHIPKLQWFIDCKEMAQKASESFRNGKLTIEPSHYQNQWLLWLDNSKDWCVSRQLWWGHRLPLFETKYGWISAHNTDEAKKKIGTKIKLSEKEMATLDIRQEEDVLDTWFSSALLPFSSFGWPDKTEDLKKYYPLSVMETGHDILTFWVARMVMLGTFLTGSLPFKKVILHGMICDSHGRKMSKSLGNVVDPEDIINGISLEDLQNKVEANAKSGTISYDELEKALVTQKKLFPNGIKECGIDALRLTLVSQNIKNQVIHFDVNECYQNRMFCNKVWQATRFVLMWANEKKVYDYMSLAPINIMQFWILSRLGDCVHTMNNSFQNYDIYIATAKLRKFFYNEFCDVFLETCKPVFEHGTDEEIQTTCKVLLYVLDTSLRLMSPVMPFLSETLYCALPGKNKTQIVYTKFPESIE
;
A
#
# COMPACT_ATOMS: atom_id res chain seq x y z
N MET A 1 1.41 47.63 9.75
CA MET A 1 -0.05 47.85 9.77
C MET A 1 -0.66 46.75 8.91
N ILE A 2 -1.28 45.74 9.53
CA ILE A 2 -2.07 44.75 8.78
C ILE A 2 -3.41 45.44 8.51
N LEU A 3 -3.78 45.61 7.24
CA LEU A 3 -5.10 46.13 6.89
C LEU A 3 -6.14 45.08 7.29
N GLY A 4 -7.19 45.48 8.02
CA GLY A 4 -8.30 44.60 8.41
C GLY A 4 -9.28 44.28 7.26
N ALA A 5 -8.86 44.47 6.01
CA ALA A 5 -9.66 44.25 4.81
C ALA A 5 -8.83 43.44 3.80
N VAL A 6 -9.46 42.43 3.18
CA VAL A 6 -8.85 41.55 2.19
C VAL A 6 -9.61 41.65 0.86
N LYS A 7 -8.91 41.38 -0.25
CA LYS A 7 -9.56 41.25 -1.56
C LYS A 7 -10.43 39.99 -1.58
N LEU A 8 -11.49 40.02 -2.39
CA LEU A 8 -12.30 38.84 -2.71
C LEU A 8 -12.21 38.55 -4.21
N THR A 9 -11.74 37.37 -4.57
CA THR A 9 -11.51 36.89 -5.94
C THR A 9 -12.13 35.49 -6.10
N PRO A 10 -13.46 35.37 -6.18
CA PRO A 10 -14.17 34.09 -6.02
C PRO A 10 -13.83 33.02 -7.04
N ALA A 11 -13.36 33.40 -8.23
CA ALA A 11 -12.95 32.43 -9.24
C ALA A 11 -11.59 31.77 -8.94
N HIS A 12 -10.77 32.38 -8.09
CA HIS A 12 -9.34 32.05 -7.94
C HIS A 12 -8.92 31.71 -6.51
N ASP A 13 -9.87 31.63 -5.58
CA ASP A 13 -9.63 31.20 -4.20
C ASP A 13 -10.87 30.49 -3.64
N ILE A 14 -10.66 29.37 -2.94
CA ILE A 14 -11.73 28.51 -2.44
C ILE A 14 -12.55 29.21 -1.34
N PHE A 15 -11.90 29.97 -0.44
CA PHE A 15 -12.59 30.70 0.61
C PHE A 15 -13.39 31.86 0.04
N ASP A 16 -12.81 32.57 -0.93
CA ASP A 16 -13.51 33.63 -1.66
C ASP A 16 -14.73 33.08 -2.42
N TYR A 17 -14.62 31.89 -3.02
CA TYR A 17 -15.74 31.20 -3.68
C TYR A 17 -16.88 30.89 -2.70
N GLU A 18 -16.55 30.26 -1.55
CA GLU A 18 -17.54 29.90 -0.53
C GLU A 18 -18.22 31.14 0.06
N LEU A 19 -17.48 32.23 0.28
CA LEU A 19 -18.03 33.48 0.77
C LEU A 19 -18.91 34.17 -0.29
N ALA A 20 -18.45 34.21 -1.53
CA ALA A 20 -19.22 34.76 -2.64
C ALA A 20 -20.54 34.02 -2.84
N ALA A 21 -20.54 32.69 -2.76
CA ALA A 21 -21.75 31.89 -2.82
C ALA A 21 -22.74 32.24 -1.70
N LYS A 22 -22.26 32.43 -0.46
CA LYS A 22 -23.10 32.84 0.68
C LYS A 22 -23.73 34.22 0.51
N HIS A 23 -23.03 35.12 -0.18
CA HIS A 23 -23.45 36.52 -0.38
C HIS A 23 -23.98 36.82 -1.79
N ASN A 24 -24.18 35.80 -2.64
CA ASN A 24 -24.60 35.92 -4.03
C ASN A 24 -23.76 36.91 -4.86
N LEU A 25 -22.43 36.88 -4.68
CA LEU A 25 -21.50 37.71 -5.45
C LEU A 25 -21.17 37.07 -6.81
N PRO A 26 -20.94 37.86 -7.86
CA PRO A 26 -20.57 37.34 -9.17
C PRO A 26 -19.20 36.67 -9.15
N ILE A 27 -19.08 35.54 -9.83
CA ILE A 27 -17.82 34.81 -10.01
C ILE A 27 -17.21 35.24 -11.34
N ILE A 28 -16.14 36.03 -11.28
CA ILE A 28 -15.45 36.57 -12.46
C ILE A 28 -14.13 35.82 -12.62
N ASN A 29 -14.04 34.97 -13.65
CA ASN A 29 -12.80 34.31 -14.04
C ASN A 29 -11.96 35.25 -14.94
N VAL A 30 -10.68 35.41 -14.62
CA VAL A 30 -9.73 36.21 -15.42
C VAL A 30 -8.51 35.41 -15.89
N ILE A 31 -8.45 34.09 -15.63
CA ILE A 31 -7.35 33.21 -16.05
C ILE A 31 -7.93 32.03 -16.82
N ASP A 32 -7.39 31.75 -18.01
CA ASP A 32 -7.78 30.59 -18.81
C ASP A 32 -7.04 29.30 -18.39
N GLU A 33 -7.40 28.17 -19.00
CA GLU A 33 -6.79 26.86 -18.69
C GLU A 33 -5.32 26.74 -19.11
N SER A 34 -4.82 27.67 -19.94
CA SER A 34 -3.40 27.77 -20.30
C SER A 34 -2.61 28.64 -19.32
N GLY A 35 -3.27 29.23 -18.32
CA GLY A 35 -2.65 30.12 -17.36
C GLY A 35 -2.43 31.54 -17.89
N ASN A 36 -3.10 31.92 -18.97
CA ASN A 36 -3.04 33.27 -19.52
C ASN A 36 -4.22 34.11 -19.01
N ILE A 37 -4.02 35.42 -18.95
CA ILE A 37 -5.07 36.35 -18.55
C ILE A 37 -6.12 36.45 -19.66
N ASN A 38 -7.38 36.26 -19.30
CA ASN A 38 -8.54 36.49 -20.15
C ASN A 38 -9.38 37.62 -19.56
N CYS A 39 -9.23 38.83 -20.08
CA CYS A 39 -9.96 39.99 -19.59
C CYS A 39 -10.23 41.01 -20.69
N LYS A 40 -11.12 41.96 -20.39
CA LYS A 40 -11.49 43.06 -21.31
C LYS A 40 -10.43 44.15 -21.49
N TYR A 41 -9.25 44.02 -20.86
CA TYR A 41 -8.20 45.02 -20.88
C TYR A 41 -7.07 44.53 -21.80
N ASP A 42 -6.99 45.11 -23.00
CA ASP A 42 -6.02 44.71 -24.04
C ASP A 42 -4.56 44.73 -23.56
N GLU A 43 -4.23 45.61 -22.61
CA GLU A 43 -2.89 45.71 -22.00
C GLU A 43 -2.43 44.41 -21.32
N PHE A 44 -3.36 43.61 -20.77
CA PHE A 44 -3.07 42.40 -20.01
C PHE A 44 -3.60 41.13 -20.66
N ASN A 45 -4.57 41.25 -21.55
CA ASN A 45 -5.22 40.11 -22.18
C ASN A 45 -4.22 39.26 -22.98
N GLY A 46 -4.23 37.94 -22.78
CA GLY A 46 -3.31 36.99 -23.39
C GLY A 46 -1.95 36.84 -22.72
N LEU A 47 -1.60 37.70 -21.74
CA LEU A 47 -0.33 37.58 -21.02
C LEU A 47 -0.33 36.37 -20.07
N PRO A 48 0.79 35.64 -19.94
CA PRO A 48 0.96 34.63 -18.89
C PRO A 48 0.77 35.24 -17.49
N ARG A 49 0.12 34.52 -16.57
CA ARG A 49 -0.29 35.02 -15.24
C ARG A 49 0.80 35.77 -14.45
N TYR A 50 2.06 35.32 -14.52
CA TYR A 50 3.17 35.95 -13.79
C TYR A 50 3.73 37.20 -14.50
N GLU A 51 3.74 37.21 -15.82
CA GLU A 51 4.09 38.39 -16.60
C GLU A 51 3.03 39.48 -16.42
N ALA A 52 1.76 39.09 -16.49
CA ALA A 52 0.63 39.97 -16.22
C ALA A 52 0.69 40.55 -14.81
N ARG A 53 1.05 39.75 -13.79
CA ARG A 53 1.25 40.25 -12.42
C ARG A 53 2.29 41.37 -12.38
N THR A 54 3.40 41.23 -13.11
CA THR A 54 4.45 42.25 -13.17
C THR A 54 3.95 43.52 -13.87
N ALA A 55 3.27 43.37 -15.02
CA ALA A 55 2.69 44.48 -15.76
C ALA A 55 1.63 45.24 -14.92
N ILE A 56 0.74 44.52 -14.24
CA ILE A 56 -0.29 45.09 -13.35
C ILE A 56 0.36 45.90 -12.22
N ILE A 57 1.43 45.40 -11.59
CA ILE A 57 2.15 46.14 -10.54
C ILE A 57 2.75 47.43 -11.10
N GLN A 58 3.34 47.40 -12.30
CA GLN A 58 3.88 48.59 -12.96
C GLN A 58 2.77 49.60 -13.27
N ARG A 59 1.63 49.14 -13.78
CA ARG A 59 0.47 50.00 -14.07
C ARG A 59 -0.08 50.66 -12.81
N LEU A 60 -0.22 49.91 -11.71
CA LEU A 60 -0.65 50.45 -10.42
C LEU A 60 0.33 51.49 -9.87
N LYS A 61 1.65 51.35 -10.11
CA LYS A 61 2.65 52.37 -9.78
C LYS A 61 2.45 53.64 -10.61
N GLN A 62 2.30 53.51 -11.94
CA GLN A 62 2.05 54.65 -12.83
C GLN A 62 0.77 55.42 -12.48
N MET A 63 -0.26 54.71 -12.01
CA MET A 63 -1.52 55.29 -11.55
C MET A 63 -1.47 55.85 -10.12
N ASN A 64 -0.33 55.74 -9.42
CA ASN A 64 -0.18 56.09 -8.00
C ASN A 64 -1.19 55.37 -7.07
N LEU A 65 -1.60 54.15 -7.43
CA LEU A 65 -2.50 53.30 -6.63
C LEU A 65 -1.75 52.27 -5.77
N LEU A 66 -0.48 51.99 -6.08
CA LEU A 66 0.37 51.12 -5.26
C LEU A 66 0.94 51.88 -4.06
N ARG A 67 0.52 51.53 -2.84
CA ARG A 67 1.01 52.15 -1.61
C ARG A 67 2.35 51.60 -1.13
N ASP A 68 2.49 50.28 -1.08
CA ASP A 68 3.67 49.59 -0.53
C ASP A 68 3.79 48.19 -1.16
N SER A 69 5.00 47.64 -1.15
CA SER A 69 5.30 46.27 -1.61
C SER A 69 6.35 45.66 -0.71
N LYS A 70 6.00 44.56 -0.04
CA LYS A 70 6.87 43.86 0.91
C LYS A 70 6.93 42.38 0.57
N GLU A 71 8.09 41.79 0.81
CA GLU A 71 8.24 40.34 0.73
C GLU A 71 7.37 39.66 1.78
N HIS A 72 6.69 38.59 1.38
CA HIS A 72 5.80 37.84 2.23
C HIS A 72 6.01 36.35 2.01
N LYS A 73 6.39 35.64 3.07
CA LYS A 73 6.48 34.17 3.05
C LYS A 73 5.06 33.62 3.07
N MET A 74 4.75 32.75 2.11
CA MET A 74 3.47 32.07 1.99
C MET A 74 3.65 30.61 1.61
N SER A 75 2.65 29.79 1.91
CA SER A 75 2.55 28.41 1.42
C SER A 75 1.78 28.42 0.12
N ILE A 76 2.38 27.85 -0.93
CA ILE A 76 1.77 27.79 -2.26
C ILE A 76 1.50 26.32 -2.60
N PRO A 77 0.29 25.96 -3.04
CA PRO A 77 -0.02 24.60 -3.45
C PRO A 77 0.73 24.26 -4.74
N ILE A 78 1.39 23.10 -4.76
CA ILE A 78 2.17 22.62 -5.90
C ILE A 78 1.58 21.29 -6.37
N CYS A 79 1.46 21.13 -7.68
CA CYS A 79 1.10 19.86 -8.28
C CYS A 79 2.18 18.82 -7.97
N SER A 80 1.82 17.75 -7.28
CA SER A 80 2.75 16.69 -6.88
C SER A 80 3.40 15.94 -8.04
N ARG A 81 2.85 16.06 -9.26
CA ARG A 81 3.36 15.41 -10.47
C ARG A 81 4.23 16.33 -11.32
N THR A 82 3.76 17.54 -11.59
CA THR A 82 4.44 18.46 -12.53
C THR A 82 5.35 19.46 -11.82
N GLY A 83 5.17 19.69 -10.52
CA GLY A 83 5.88 20.73 -9.77
C GLY A 83 5.39 22.16 -10.05
N ASP A 84 4.40 22.36 -10.93
CA ASP A 84 3.81 23.69 -11.16
C ASP A 84 2.88 24.10 -10.01
N ILE A 85 2.71 25.41 -9.86
CA ILE A 85 1.81 26.03 -8.89
C ILE A 85 0.36 25.75 -9.31
N ILE A 86 -0.45 25.27 -8.38
CA ILE A 86 -1.87 24.99 -8.61
C ILE A 86 -2.63 26.31 -8.71
N GLU A 87 -3.36 26.48 -9.81
CA GLU A 87 -4.29 27.59 -10.02
C GLU A 87 -5.72 27.14 -9.74
N HIS A 88 -6.50 27.99 -9.08
CA HIS A 88 -7.92 27.74 -8.88
C HIS A 88 -8.71 28.41 -10.01
N ILE A 89 -9.51 27.62 -10.71
CA ILE A 89 -10.36 28.09 -11.81
C ILE A 89 -11.74 27.39 -11.67
N PRO A 90 -12.87 28.10 -11.78
CA PRO A 90 -14.18 27.47 -11.75
C PRO A 90 -14.38 26.66 -13.03
N LYS A 91 -14.69 25.37 -12.88
CA LYS A 91 -14.93 24.47 -14.00
C LYS A 91 -16.12 23.57 -13.69
N LEU A 92 -16.95 23.30 -14.70
CA LEU A 92 -18.01 22.30 -14.60
C LEU A 92 -17.37 20.92 -14.45
N GLN A 93 -17.78 20.18 -13.43
CA GLN A 93 -17.25 18.86 -13.08
C GLN A 93 -18.37 17.98 -12.51
N TRP A 94 -18.15 16.67 -12.54
CA TRP A 94 -19.06 15.67 -11.98
C TRP A 94 -18.69 15.35 -10.54
N PHE A 95 -19.68 15.47 -9.65
CA PHE A 95 -19.54 15.21 -8.23
C PHE A 95 -20.50 14.10 -7.79
N ILE A 96 -20.07 13.32 -6.80
CA ILE A 96 -20.92 12.37 -6.08
C ILE A 96 -21.17 12.92 -4.68
N ASP A 97 -22.43 13.04 -4.30
CA ASP A 97 -22.82 13.32 -2.91
C ASP A 97 -22.38 12.16 -2.01
N CYS A 98 -21.48 12.47 -1.09
CA CYS A 98 -20.85 11.50 -0.21
C CYS A 98 -21.50 11.44 1.18
N LYS A 99 -22.44 12.32 1.50
CA LYS A 99 -22.93 12.54 2.86
C LYS A 99 -23.54 11.29 3.48
N GLU A 100 -24.48 10.65 2.79
CA GLU A 100 -25.16 9.45 3.30
C GLU A 100 -24.17 8.28 3.43
N MET A 101 -23.32 8.09 2.42
CA MET A 101 -22.33 7.00 2.42
C MET A 101 -21.30 7.16 3.53
N ALA A 102 -20.82 8.38 3.74
CA ALA A 102 -19.85 8.69 4.79
C ALA A 102 -20.45 8.49 6.18
N GLN A 103 -21.71 8.91 6.39
CA GLN A 103 -22.41 8.67 7.65
C GLN A 103 -22.54 7.16 7.93
N LYS A 104 -22.98 6.36 6.97
CA LYS A 104 -23.08 4.90 7.11
C LYS A 104 -21.73 4.23 7.41
N ALA A 105 -20.65 4.73 6.80
CA ALA A 105 -19.29 4.26 7.07
C ALA A 105 -18.85 4.60 8.51
N SER A 106 -19.12 5.83 9.00
CA SER A 106 -18.86 6.25 10.38
C SER A 106 -19.63 5.39 11.38
N GLU A 107 -20.92 5.16 11.13
CA GLU A 107 -21.79 4.34 11.99
C GLU A 107 -21.34 2.88 12.04
N SER A 108 -20.90 2.33 10.92
CA SER A 108 -20.37 0.96 10.87
C SER A 108 -19.14 0.78 11.75
N PHE A 109 -18.29 1.79 11.82
CA PHE A 109 -17.16 1.82 12.75
C PHE A 109 -17.61 1.99 14.21
N ARG A 110 -18.45 2.99 14.50
CA ARG A 110 -18.95 3.27 15.88
C ARG A 110 -19.69 2.08 16.50
N ASN A 111 -20.41 1.30 15.68
CA ASN A 111 -21.15 0.11 16.12
C ASN A 111 -20.29 -1.17 16.16
N GLY A 112 -18.97 -1.07 15.93
CA GLY A 112 -18.04 -2.20 16.00
C GLY A 112 -18.15 -3.20 14.84
N LYS A 113 -18.87 -2.89 13.77
CA LYS A 113 -18.96 -3.76 12.57
C LYS A 113 -17.69 -3.72 11.73
N LEU A 114 -16.97 -2.59 11.80
CA LEU A 114 -15.67 -2.37 11.18
C LEU A 114 -14.66 -2.00 12.27
N THR A 115 -13.53 -2.71 12.34
CA THR A 115 -12.43 -2.40 13.24
C THR A 115 -11.20 -1.93 12.46
N ILE A 116 -10.49 -0.93 12.97
CA ILE A 116 -9.25 -0.42 12.39
C ILE A 116 -8.13 -0.59 13.41
N GLU A 117 -7.05 -1.23 12.98
CA GLU A 117 -5.81 -1.35 13.73
C GLU A 117 -4.66 -0.72 12.93
N PRO A 118 -3.77 0.05 13.58
CA PRO A 118 -3.79 0.46 14.98
C PRO A 118 -4.92 1.43 15.36
N SER A 119 -5.28 1.47 16.65
CA SER A 119 -6.42 2.27 17.14
C SER A 119 -6.25 3.79 17.02
N HIS A 120 -5.02 4.30 16.91
CA HIS A 120 -4.80 5.75 16.80
C HIS A 120 -5.30 6.35 15.47
N TYR A 121 -5.50 5.55 14.42
CA TYR A 121 -6.10 6.00 13.15
C TYR A 121 -7.62 6.17 13.22
N GLN A 122 -8.28 5.69 14.28
CA GLN A 122 -9.73 5.74 14.42
C GLN A 122 -10.26 7.19 14.48
N ASN A 123 -9.53 8.10 15.12
CA ASN A 123 -9.88 9.52 15.17
C ASN A 123 -9.78 10.18 13.78
N GLN A 124 -8.72 9.89 13.03
CA GLN A 124 -8.54 10.39 11.67
C GLN A 124 -9.65 9.87 10.75
N TRP A 125 -10.02 8.60 10.88
CA TRP A 125 -11.11 7.97 10.14
C TRP A 125 -12.44 8.68 10.36
N LEU A 126 -12.84 8.86 11.63
CA LEU A 126 -14.09 9.52 11.98
C LEU A 126 -14.09 11.00 11.57
N LEU A 127 -13.00 11.72 11.84
CA LEU A 127 -12.88 13.13 11.45
C LEU A 127 -13.05 13.32 9.94
N TRP A 128 -12.46 12.44 9.13
CA TRP A 128 -12.56 12.53 7.68
C TRP A 128 -13.98 12.24 7.17
N LEU A 129 -14.62 11.18 7.68
CA LEU A 129 -15.97 10.80 7.26
C LEU A 129 -17.03 11.79 7.73
N ASP A 130 -16.95 12.27 8.97
CA ASP A 130 -17.92 13.21 9.53
C ASP A 130 -17.87 14.59 8.85
N ASN A 131 -16.73 14.93 8.22
CA ASN A 131 -16.54 16.16 7.44
C ASN A 131 -16.44 15.91 5.93
N SER A 132 -16.96 14.77 5.44
CA SER A 132 -16.92 14.43 4.02
C SER A 132 -17.64 15.46 3.17
N LYS A 133 -16.99 15.90 2.08
CA LYS A 133 -17.56 16.77 1.04
C LYS A 133 -17.90 15.95 -0.19
N ASP A 134 -18.68 16.54 -1.10
CA ASP A 134 -18.93 15.96 -2.42
C ASP A 134 -17.62 15.62 -3.13
N TRP A 135 -17.57 14.42 -3.69
CA TRP A 135 -16.38 13.91 -4.34
C TRP A 135 -16.42 14.21 -5.84
N CYS A 136 -15.52 15.08 -6.29
CA CYS A 136 -15.27 15.29 -7.72
C CYS A 136 -14.68 14.01 -8.36
N VAL A 137 -15.46 13.35 -9.20
CA VAL A 137 -15.11 12.08 -9.87
C VAL A 137 -14.69 12.24 -11.32
N SER A 138 -14.90 13.38 -11.96
CA SER A 138 -14.43 13.62 -13.33
C SER A 138 -12.98 14.11 -13.37
N ARG A 139 -12.25 13.71 -14.41
CA ARG A 139 -10.86 14.11 -14.68
C ARG A 139 -10.69 14.35 -16.17
N GLN A 140 -10.02 15.44 -16.53
CA GLN A 140 -9.65 15.78 -17.90
C GLN A 140 -8.35 15.07 -18.28
N LEU A 141 -8.35 13.74 -18.20
CA LEU A 141 -7.21 12.88 -18.51
C LEU A 141 -7.58 11.96 -19.67
N TRP A 142 -6.59 11.55 -20.46
CA TRP A 142 -6.81 10.59 -21.54
C TRP A 142 -6.89 9.14 -21.03
N TRP A 143 -6.26 8.86 -19.89
CA TRP A 143 -6.25 7.53 -19.29
C TRP A 143 -7.25 7.44 -18.14
N GLY A 144 -8.25 6.59 -18.31
CA GLY A 144 -9.27 6.29 -17.32
C GLY A 144 -10.54 5.75 -17.96
N HIS A 145 -11.52 5.38 -17.13
CA HIS A 145 -12.82 4.96 -17.62
C HIS A 145 -13.65 6.18 -18.00
N ARG A 146 -14.01 6.32 -19.28
CA ARG A 146 -14.87 7.43 -19.75
C ARG A 146 -16.20 7.42 -18.99
N LEU A 147 -16.67 8.60 -18.55
CA LEU A 147 -17.94 8.67 -17.83
C LEU A 147 -19.09 8.15 -18.72
N PRO A 148 -19.98 7.28 -18.20
CA PRO A 148 -21.12 6.75 -18.95
C PRO A 148 -22.28 7.76 -18.98
N LEU A 149 -21.97 9.03 -19.28
CA LEU A 149 -22.89 10.16 -19.28
C LEU A 149 -22.98 10.75 -20.68
N PHE A 150 -24.18 11.07 -21.11
CA PHE A 150 -24.47 11.54 -22.46
C PHE A 150 -25.26 12.84 -22.40
N GLU A 151 -24.73 13.87 -23.05
CA GLU A 151 -25.35 15.18 -23.22
C GLU A 151 -26.40 15.11 -24.33
N THR A 152 -27.58 15.68 -24.07
CA THR A 152 -28.64 15.87 -25.06
C THR A 152 -29.17 17.29 -24.94
N LYS A 153 -29.92 17.76 -25.95
CA LYS A 153 -30.65 19.04 -25.86
C LYS A 153 -31.66 19.12 -24.71
N TYR A 154 -31.97 18.01 -24.05
CA TYR A 154 -32.88 17.92 -22.91
C TYR A 154 -32.17 17.69 -21.56
N GLY A 155 -30.83 17.75 -21.55
CA GLY A 155 -30.00 17.50 -20.38
C GLY A 155 -29.22 16.18 -20.45
N TRP A 156 -28.57 15.85 -19.34
CA TRP A 156 -27.66 14.70 -19.23
C TRP A 156 -28.37 13.41 -18.84
N ILE A 157 -27.90 12.28 -19.38
CA ILE A 157 -28.41 10.95 -19.06
C ILE A 157 -27.30 9.90 -18.93
N SER A 158 -27.45 8.97 -17.99
CA SER A 158 -26.51 7.86 -17.82
C SER A 158 -26.91 6.61 -18.62
N ALA A 159 -25.96 6.02 -19.33
CA ALA A 159 -26.15 4.83 -20.18
C ALA A 159 -24.81 4.14 -20.49
N HIS A 160 -24.84 2.88 -20.89
CA HIS A 160 -23.65 2.15 -21.31
C HIS A 160 -23.19 2.51 -22.73
N ASN A 161 -24.12 2.93 -23.58
CA ASN A 161 -23.85 3.32 -24.96
C ASN A 161 -24.90 4.31 -25.48
N THR A 162 -24.64 4.85 -26.66
CA THR A 162 -25.47 5.84 -27.33
C THR A 162 -26.91 5.37 -27.57
N ASP A 163 -27.10 4.11 -27.97
CA ASP A 163 -28.43 3.58 -28.28
C ASP A 163 -29.30 3.47 -27.03
N GLU A 164 -28.72 3.00 -25.93
CA GLU A 164 -29.38 2.98 -24.63
C GLU A 164 -29.71 4.40 -24.16
N ALA A 165 -28.78 5.34 -24.32
CA ALA A 165 -29.00 6.74 -23.96
C ALA A 165 -30.19 7.36 -24.73
N LYS A 166 -30.25 7.16 -26.05
CA LYS A 166 -31.36 7.58 -26.92
C LYS A 166 -32.69 6.97 -26.50
N LYS A 167 -32.72 5.67 -26.19
CA LYS A 167 -33.92 4.97 -25.71
C LYS A 167 -34.40 5.52 -24.37
N LYS A 168 -33.49 5.70 -23.40
CA LYS A 168 -33.82 6.20 -22.06
C LYS A 168 -34.39 7.62 -22.12
N ILE A 169 -33.77 8.54 -22.87
CA ILE A 169 -34.25 9.93 -22.98
C ILE A 169 -35.54 10.02 -23.80
N GLY A 170 -35.65 9.23 -24.88
CA GLY A 170 -36.85 9.18 -25.70
C GLY A 170 -38.07 8.67 -24.93
N THR A 171 -37.89 7.66 -24.08
CA THR A 171 -38.96 7.18 -23.17
C THR A 171 -39.34 8.25 -22.16
N LYS A 172 -38.35 8.92 -21.54
CA LYS A 172 -38.58 9.94 -20.51
C LYS A 172 -39.37 11.16 -21.05
N ILE A 173 -39.12 11.56 -22.29
CA ILE A 173 -39.68 12.77 -22.91
C ILE A 173 -40.78 12.44 -23.94
N LYS A 174 -41.08 11.15 -24.16
CA LYS A 174 -42.07 10.63 -25.11
C LYS A 174 -41.81 11.07 -26.55
N LEU A 175 -40.56 10.93 -27.00
CA LEU A 175 -40.17 11.18 -28.39
C LEU A 175 -40.63 10.04 -29.30
N SER A 176 -40.99 10.36 -30.53
CA SER A 176 -41.22 9.36 -31.58
C SER A 176 -39.92 8.65 -31.97
N GLU A 177 -40.03 7.47 -32.60
CA GLU A 177 -38.87 6.72 -33.09
C GLU A 177 -38.00 7.55 -34.05
N LYS A 178 -38.65 8.35 -34.90
CA LYS A 178 -37.96 9.24 -35.84
C LYS A 178 -37.15 10.32 -35.12
N GLU A 179 -37.72 10.92 -34.08
CA GLU A 179 -37.03 11.94 -33.28
C GLU A 179 -35.88 11.36 -32.46
N MET A 180 -36.04 10.14 -31.91
CA MET A 180 -34.96 9.43 -31.22
C MET A 180 -33.80 9.11 -32.16
N ALA A 181 -34.09 8.67 -33.39
CA ALA A 181 -33.07 8.35 -34.37
C ALA A 181 -32.18 9.56 -34.72
N THR A 182 -32.81 10.73 -34.88
CA THR A 182 -32.13 11.99 -35.22
C THR A 182 -31.64 12.79 -34.01
N LEU A 183 -31.75 12.27 -32.78
CA LEU A 183 -31.32 12.98 -31.60
C LEU A 183 -29.79 13.10 -31.58
N ASP A 184 -29.30 14.34 -31.55
CA ASP A 184 -27.90 14.65 -31.31
C ASP A 184 -27.56 14.34 -29.84
N ILE A 185 -26.51 13.56 -29.66
CA ILE A 185 -26.11 13.03 -28.37
C ILE A 185 -24.61 12.84 -28.33
N ARG A 186 -23.97 13.40 -27.31
CA ARG A 186 -22.51 13.37 -27.14
C ARG A 186 -22.17 12.75 -25.80
N GLN A 187 -21.30 11.75 -25.80
CA GLN A 187 -20.79 11.20 -24.54
C GLN A 187 -19.80 12.18 -23.90
N GLU A 188 -19.89 12.33 -22.58
CA GLU A 188 -18.91 13.04 -21.75
C GLU A 188 -17.48 12.60 -22.08
N GLU A 189 -16.57 13.55 -22.27
CA GLU A 189 -15.17 13.31 -22.63
C GLU A 189 -14.28 13.06 -21.40
N ASP A 190 -14.72 13.53 -20.23
CA ASP A 190 -14.03 13.26 -18.97
C ASP A 190 -13.94 11.76 -18.65
N VAL A 191 -12.88 11.39 -17.93
CA VAL A 191 -12.69 10.06 -17.36
C VAL A 191 -12.89 10.06 -15.85
N LEU A 192 -13.23 8.90 -15.30
CA LEU A 192 -13.42 8.71 -13.86
C LEU A 192 -12.09 8.79 -13.11
N ASP A 193 -12.15 9.39 -11.92
CA ASP A 193 -11.10 9.37 -10.92
C ASP A 193 -10.62 7.93 -10.68
N THR A 194 -9.30 7.70 -10.66
CA THR A 194 -8.73 6.36 -10.45
C THR A 194 -9.19 5.76 -9.11
N TRP A 195 -9.44 6.61 -8.11
CA TRP A 195 -9.99 6.18 -6.83
C TRP A 195 -11.44 5.70 -6.91
N PHE A 196 -12.19 6.07 -7.94
CA PHE A 196 -13.54 5.55 -8.19
C PHE A 196 -13.49 4.08 -8.55
N SER A 197 -12.67 3.70 -9.53
CA SER A 197 -12.54 2.30 -9.91
C SER A 197 -11.86 1.47 -8.80
N SER A 198 -10.82 1.99 -8.15
CA SER A 198 -10.13 1.25 -7.09
C SER A 198 -11.01 1.02 -5.85
N ALA A 199 -11.97 1.92 -5.58
CA ALA A 199 -12.93 1.74 -4.50
C ALA A 199 -13.93 0.61 -4.74
N LEU A 200 -14.09 0.14 -6.00
CA LEU A 200 -14.96 -0.99 -6.33
C LEU A 200 -14.25 -2.35 -6.20
N LEU A 201 -12.91 -2.35 -6.07
CA LEU A 201 -12.07 -3.54 -6.12
C LEU A 201 -12.56 -4.71 -5.24
N PRO A 202 -12.99 -4.52 -3.97
CA PRO A 202 -13.35 -5.63 -3.10
C PRO A 202 -14.50 -6.51 -3.60
N PHE A 203 -15.32 -6.02 -4.53
CA PHE A 203 -16.47 -6.74 -5.07
C PHE A 203 -16.45 -6.83 -6.60
N SER A 204 -15.88 -5.85 -7.31
CA SER A 204 -15.72 -5.93 -8.77
C SER A 204 -14.77 -7.05 -9.18
N SER A 205 -13.73 -7.35 -8.38
CA SER A 205 -12.82 -8.47 -8.63
C SER A 205 -13.49 -9.83 -8.61
N PHE A 206 -14.67 -9.94 -7.99
CA PHE A 206 -15.46 -11.17 -7.96
C PHE A 206 -16.61 -11.13 -8.96
N GLY A 207 -16.65 -10.17 -9.90
CA GLY A 207 -17.63 -10.14 -10.98
C GLY A 207 -18.87 -9.29 -10.72
N TRP A 208 -18.91 -8.48 -9.66
CA TRP A 208 -19.93 -7.43 -9.53
C TRP A 208 -19.87 -6.49 -10.76
N PRO A 209 -21.02 -6.06 -11.34
CA PRO A 209 -22.38 -6.11 -10.79
C PRO A 209 -23.14 -7.43 -10.99
N ASP A 210 -22.54 -8.41 -11.65
CA ASP A 210 -23.17 -9.71 -11.83
C ASP A 210 -23.19 -10.52 -10.52
N LYS A 211 -24.19 -11.37 -10.36
CA LYS A 211 -24.37 -12.23 -9.19
C LYS A 211 -23.61 -13.55 -9.36
N THR A 212 -22.28 -13.46 -9.38
CA THR A 212 -21.42 -14.64 -9.54
C THR A 212 -21.35 -15.47 -8.25
N GLU A 213 -20.95 -16.73 -8.38
CA GLU A 213 -20.69 -17.60 -7.21
C GLU A 213 -19.48 -17.11 -6.40
N ASP A 214 -18.45 -16.54 -7.06
CA ASP A 214 -17.28 -15.98 -6.38
C ASP A 214 -17.66 -14.78 -5.52
N LEU A 215 -18.54 -13.89 -6.00
CA LEU A 215 -19.03 -12.76 -5.21
C LEU A 215 -19.75 -13.25 -3.96
N LYS A 216 -20.61 -14.27 -4.10
CA LYS A 216 -21.32 -14.86 -2.97
C LYS A 216 -20.39 -15.56 -1.96
N LYS A 217 -19.31 -16.17 -2.45
CA LYS A 217 -18.39 -16.97 -1.62
C LYS A 217 -17.35 -16.13 -0.89
N TYR A 218 -16.81 -15.11 -1.55
CA TYR A 218 -15.62 -14.39 -1.09
C TYR A 218 -15.89 -12.96 -0.63
N TYR A 219 -17.08 -12.41 -0.90
CA TYR A 219 -17.49 -11.09 -0.41
C TYR A 219 -18.56 -11.22 0.69
N PRO A 220 -18.41 -10.54 1.84
CA PRO A 220 -17.37 -9.56 2.17
C PRO A 220 -16.02 -10.20 2.58
N LEU A 221 -14.94 -9.44 2.40
CA LEU A 221 -13.58 -9.86 2.75
C LEU A 221 -13.39 -9.93 4.28
N SER A 222 -12.47 -10.78 4.74
CA SER A 222 -12.14 -10.88 6.18
C SER A 222 -11.28 -9.71 6.67
N VAL A 223 -10.25 -9.32 5.90
CA VAL A 223 -9.24 -8.32 6.28
C VAL A 223 -8.89 -7.47 5.06
N MET A 224 -8.74 -6.17 5.26
CA MET A 224 -8.10 -5.23 4.34
C MET A 224 -6.77 -4.78 4.93
N GLU A 225 -5.66 -5.09 4.26
CA GLU A 225 -4.32 -4.68 4.68
C GLU A 225 -3.78 -3.64 3.70
N THR A 226 -3.26 -2.51 4.21
CA THR A 226 -2.65 -1.46 3.39
C THR A 226 -1.87 -0.44 4.21
N GLY A 227 -1.15 0.46 3.54
CA GLY A 227 -0.45 1.58 4.18
C GLY A 227 -1.44 2.62 4.70
N HIS A 228 -1.12 3.24 5.83
CA HIS A 228 -1.98 4.27 6.42
C HIS A 228 -2.14 5.54 5.54
N ASP A 229 -1.25 5.76 4.57
CA ASP A 229 -1.27 6.94 3.69
C ASP A 229 -2.47 6.99 2.75
N ILE A 230 -3.14 5.86 2.51
CA ILE A 230 -4.34 5.76 1.66
C ILE A 230 -5.61 5.36 2.42
N LEU A 231 -5.60 5.48 3.76
CA LEU A 231 -6.77 5.22 4.61
C LEU A 231 -8.02 6.01 4.17
N THR A 232 -7.88 7.31 3.96
CA THR A 232 -9.00 8.19 3.59
C THR A 232 -9.28 8.21 2.09
N PHE A 233 -8.24 8.05 1.26
CA PHE A 233 -8.38 8.09 -0.20
C PHE A 233 -8.90 6.79 -0.81
N TRP A 234 -8.64 5.66 -0.16
CA TRP A 234 -8.99 4.34 -0.69
C TRP A 234 -9.89 3.55 0.23
N VAL A 235 -9.43 3.26 1.46
CA VAL A 235 -10.18 2.39 2.40
C VAL A 235 -11.55 2.98 2.73
N ALA A 236 -11.61 4.27 3.03
CA ALA A 236 -12.88 4.95 3.29
C ALA A 236 -13.82 4.90 2.09
N ARG A 237 -13.30 5.10 0.87
CA ARG A 237 -14.09 5.04 -0.37
C ARG A 237 -14.59 3.63 -0.68
N MET A 238 -13.79 2.60 -0.42
CA MET A 238 -14.23 1.20 -0.50
C MET A 238 -15.39 0.93 0.47
N VAL A 239 -15.30 1.42 1.71
CA VAL A 239 -16.38 1.24 2.69
C VAL A 239 -17.64 2.00 2.26
N MET A 240 -17.51 3.24 1.80
CA MET A 240 -18.61 4.06 1.31
C MET A 240 -19.33 3.39 0.12
N LEU A 241 -18.61 3.15 -0.98
CA LEU A 241 -19.20 2.59 -2.20
C LEU A 241 -19.62 1.13 -2.00
N GLY A 242 -18.82 0.31 -1.31
CA GLY A 242 -19.16 -1.09 -1.03
C GLY A 242 -20.45 -1.21 -0.23
N THR A 243 -20.59 -0.43 0.85
CA THR A 243 -21.83 -0.43 1.66
C THR A 243 -23.02 0.07 0.86
N PHE A 244 -22.85 1.12 0.05
CA PHE A 244 -23.92 1.70 -0.73
C PHE A 244 -24.40 0.79 -1.87
N LEU A 245 -23.47 0.22 -2.63
CA LEU A 245 -23.76 -0.54 -3.85
C LEU A 245 -24.12 -2.01 -3.58
N THR A 246 -23.62 -2.60 -2.49
CA THR A 246 -23.85 -4.01 -2.16
C THR A 246 -24.77 -4.22 -0.96
N GLY A 247 -25.01 -3.18 -0.15
CA GLY A 247 -25.74 -3.28 1.11
C GLY A 247 -24.93 -3.91 2.25
N SER A 248 -23.64 -4.20 2.06
CA SER A 248 -22.77 -4.82 3.05
C SER A 248 -21.38 -4.17 3.10
N LEU A 249 -20.70 -4.26 4.24
CA LEU A 249 -19.34 -3.76 4.37
C LEU A 249 -18.38 -4.57 3.48
N PRO A 250 -17.41 -3.94 2.80
CA PRO A 250 -16.47 -4.68 1.96
C PRO A 250 -15.51 -5.57 2.75
N PHE A 251 -15.24 -5.22 4.00
CA PHE A 251 -14.40 -5.95 4.94
C PHE A 251 -14.78 -5.60 6.38
N LYS A 252 -14.47 -6.48 7.34
CA LYS A 252 -14.75 -6.27 8.77
C LYS A 252 -13.56 -5.71 9.55
N LYS A 253 -12.33 -5.96 9.10
CA LYS A 253 -11.11 -5.52 9.76
C LYS A 253 -10.16 -4.84 8.79
N VAL A 254 -9.59 -3.71 9.21
CA VAL A 254 -8.54 -2.98 8.49
C VAL A 254 -7.25 -3.06 9.31
N ILE A 255 -6.18 -3.53 8.69
CA ILE A 255 -4.82 -3.51 9.24
C ILE A 255 -4.02 -2.48 8.46
N LEU A 256 -3.54 -1.45 9.17
CA LEU A 256 -2.74 -0.38 8.59
C LEU A 256 -1.28 -0.57 8.95
N HIS A 257 -0.44 -0.75 7.95
CA HIS A 257 1.01 -0.81 8.15
C HIS A 257 1.67 0.58 8.00
N GLY A 258 2.84 0.72 8.61
CA GLY A 258 3.70 1.89 8.48
C GLY A 258 4.30 2.06 7.09
N MET A 259 4.85 3.24 6.84
CA MET A 259 5.62 3.50 5.63
C MET A 259 7.06 3.05 5.81
N ILE A 260 7.59 2.36 4.79
CA ILE A 260 9.01 2.03 4.72
C ILE A 260 9.80 3.33 4.48
N CYS A 261 10.74 3.61 5.38
CA CYS A 261 11.61 4.77 5.32
C CYS A 261 13.09 4.36 5.20
N ASP A 262 13.88 5.26 4.62
CA ASP A 262 15.34 5.14 4.58
C ASP A 262 15.96 5.23 5.99
N SER A 263 17.28 5.03 6.07
CA SER A 263 18.06 5.09 7.31
C SER A 263 18.04 6.48 7.98
N HIS A 264 17.56 7.51 7.29
CA HIS A 264 17.38 8.87 7.79
C HIS A 264 15.91 9.17 8.17
N GLY A 265 15.01 8.18 8.09
CA GLY A 265 13.60 8.32 8.42
C GLY A 265 12.76 8.99 7.32
N ARG A 266 13.31 9.23 6.12
CA ARG A 266 12.55 9.77 4.99
C ARG A 266 11.80 8.65 4.28
N LYS A 267 10.55 8.89 3.90
CA LYS A 267 9.75 7.95 3.09
C LYS A 267 10.55 7.54 1.85
N MET A 268 10.68 6.25 1.58
CA MET A 268 11.30 5.80 0.34
C MET A 268 10.39 6.20 -0.83
N SER A 269 10.92 6.99 -1.77
CA SER A 269 10.16 7.41 -2.96
C SER A 269 11.08 7.71 -4.14
N LYS A 270 10.63 7.40 -5.36
CA LYS A 270 11.43 7.58 -6.57
C LYS A 270 11.90 9.03 -6.75
N SER A 271 11.05 9.99 -6.35
CA SER A 271 11.35 11.43 -6.40
C SER A 271 12.46 11.89 -5.47
N LEU A 272 12.78 11.12 -4.42
CA LEU A 272 13.88 11.40 -3.49
C LEU A 272 15.16 10.60 -3.82
N GLY A 273 15.12 9.70 -4.81
CA GLY A 273 16.24 8.83 -5.17
C GLY A 273 16.71 7.88 -4.06
N ASN A 274 15.94 7.75 -2.97
CA ASN A 274 16.28 6.95 -1.80
C ASN A 274 15.59 5.58 -1.79
N VAL A 275 15.04 5.15 -2.92
CA VAL A 275 14.44 3.83 -3.09
C VAL A 275 15.55 2.82 -3.27
N VAL A 276 15.46 1.73 -2.53
CA VAL A 276 16.22 0.50 -2.81
C VAL A 276 15.24 -0.49 -3.41
N ASP A 277 15.47 -0.90 -4.65
CA ASP A 277 14.57 -1.84 -5.32
C ASP A 277 14.64 -3.22 -4.61
N PRO A 278 13.50 -3.90 -4.39
CA PRO A 278 13.49 -5.25 -3.82
C PRO A 278 14.35 -6.23 -4.61
N GLU A 279 14.38 -6.12 -5.94
CA GLU A 279 15.21 -6.97 -6.82
C GLU A 279 16.71 -6.80 -6.56
N ASP A 280 17.14 -5.57 -6.25
CA ASP A 280 18.53 -5.25 -5.95
C ASP A 280 18.98 -5.87 -4.62
N ILE A 281 18.06 -6.01 -3.66
CA ILE A 281 18.32 -6.70 -2.40
C ILE A 281 18.33 -8.23 -2.62
N ILE A 282 17.39 -8.74 -3.42
CA ILE A 282 17.27 -10.18 -3.69
C ILE A 282 18.51 -10.69 -4.43
N ASN A 283 18.90 -10.03 -5.52
CA ASN A 283 19.96 -10.48 -6.42
C ASN A 283 21.33 -9.88 -6.11
N GLY A 284 21.38 -8.82 -5.29
CA GLY A 284 22.56 -7.98 -5.14
C GLY A 284 22.73 -7.04 -6.33
N ILE A 285 23.47 -5.95 -6.11
CA ILE A 285 23.75 -4.95 -7.15
C ILE A 285 25.05 -4.22 -6.81
N SER A 286 25.84 -3.87 -7.84
CA SER A 286 27.06 -3.09 -7.66
C SER A 286 26.73 -1.62 -7.31
N LEU A 287 27.67 -0.89 -6.71
CA LEU A 287 27.48 0.55 -6.47
C LEU A 287 27.31 1.31 -7.80
N GLU A 288 28.04 0.92 -8.85
CA GLU A 288 27.97 1.53 -10.17
C GLU A 288 26.55 1.40 -10.77
N ASP A 289 25.98 0.20 -10.74
CA ASP A 289 24.63 -0.04 -11.26
C ASP A 289 23.54 0.65 -10.44
N LEU A 290 23.71 0.72 -9.11
CA LEU A 290 22.85 1.50 -8.22
C LEU A 290 22.82 2.99 -8.61
N GLN A 291 23.99 3.56 -8.90
CA GLN A 291 24.12 4.96 -9.30
C GLN A 291 23.55 5.17 -10.71
N ASN A 292 23.82 4.26 -11.65
CA ASN A 292 23.27 4.30 -13.01
C ASN A 292 21.73 4.34 -13.02
N LYS A 293 21.07 3.59 -12.12
CA LYS A 293 19.60 3.64 -11.97
C LYS A 293 19.09 5.01 -11.51
N VAL A 294 19.74 5.63 -10.52
CA VAL A 294 19.33 6.96 -10.03
C VAL A 294 19.58 8.02 -11.10
N GLU A 295 20.68 7.93 -11.83
CA GLU A 295 20.95 8.81 -12.96
C GLU A 295 19.91 8.66 -14.09
N ALA A 296 19.46 7.43 -14.39
CA ALA A 296 18.39 7.18 -15.34
C ALA A 296 17.05 7.79 -14.88
N ASN A 297 16.75 7.73 -13.59
CA ASN A 297 15.60 8.41 -13.00
C ASN A 297 15.71 9.94 -13.13
N ALA A 298 16.91 10.52 -13.02
CA ALA A 298 17.14 11.94 -13.27
C ALA A 298 16.92 12.30 -14.75
N LYS A 299 17.45 11.50 -15.66
CA LYS A 299 17.29 11.69 -17.11
C LYS A 299 15.81 11.63 -17.56
N SER A 300 14.99 10.83 -16.87
CA SER A 300 13.54 10.76 -17.13
C SER A 300 12.72 11.86 -16.44
N GLY A 301 13.35 12.76 -15.68
CA GLY A 301 12.67 13.84 -14.95
C GLY A 301 11.98 13.41 -13.66
N THR A 302 12.27 12.21 -13.15
CA THR A 302 11.66 11.68 -11.92
C THR A 302 12.27 12.28 -10.65
N ILE A 303 13.54 12.67 -10.69
CA ILE A 303 14.31 13.24 -9.57
C ILE A 303 14.98 14.54 -10.02
N SER A 304 15.03 15.53 -9.13
CA SER A 304 15.74 16.79 -9.38
C SER A 304 17.26 16.58 -9.33
N TYR A 305 18.03 17.45 -9.99
CA TYR A 305 19.50 17.38 -9.95
C TYR A 305 20.07 17.54 -8.53
N ASP A 306 19.45 18.38 -7.69
CA ASP A 306 19.86 18.55 -6.28
C ASP A 306 19.65 17.27 -5.46
N GLU A 307 18.54 16.56 -5.69
CA GLU A 307 18.27 15.28 -5.02
C GLU A 307 19.13 14.15 -5.58
N LEU A 308 19.50 14.20 -6.87
CA LEU A 308 20.45 13.25 -7.47
C LEU A 308 21.80 13.28 -6.74
N GLU A 309 22.40 14.46 -6.55
CA GLU A 309 23.68 14.57 -5.87
C GLU A 309 23.62 14.00 -4.44
N LYS A 310 22.55 14.33 -3.70
CA LYS A 310 22.33 13.79 -2.35
C LYS A 310 22.18 12.27 -2.36
N ALA A 311 21.42 11.73 -3.32
CA ALA A 311 21.20 10.31 -3.45
C ALA A 311 22.51 9.56 -3.73
N LEU A 312 23.33 10.04 -4.67
CA LEU A 312 24.62 9.44 -5.02
C LEU A 312 25.59 9.42 -3.83
N VAL A 313 25.69 10.53 -3.09
CA VAL A 313 26.51 10.61 -1.86
C VAL A 313 26.01 9.64 -0.79
N THR A 314 24.70 9.57 -0.60
CA THR A 314 24.07 8.67 0.38
C THR A 314 24.30 7.21 0.03
N GLN A 315 24.10 6.82 -1.23
CA GLN A 315 24.35 5.45 -1.71
C GLN A 315 25.81 5.04 -1.51
N LYS A 316 26.76 5.90 -1.86
CA LYS A 316 28.19 5.61 -1.67
C LYS A 316 28.54 5.43 -0.19
N LYS A 317 27.87 6.15 0.71
CA LYS A 317 28.07 6.03 2.16
C LYS A 317 27.44 4.76 2.73
N LEU A 318 26.21 4.42 2.33
CA LEU A 318 25.48 3.27 2.85
C LEU A 318 25.92 1.94 2.22
N PHE A 319 26.25 1.97 0.93
CA PHE A 319 26.55 0.81 0.10
C PHE A 319 27.88 1.00 -0.65
N PRO A 320 29.02 1.18 0.07
CA PRO A 320 30.31 1.48 -0.57
C PRO A 320 30.77 0.39 -1.55
N ASN A 321 30.32 -0.85 -1.34
CA ASN A 321 30.61 -2.00 -2.19
C ASN A 321 29.35 -2.52 -2.92
N GLY A 322 28.31 -1.69 -3.04
CA GLY A 322 26.99 -2.12 -3.49
C GLY A 322 26.20 -2.88 -2.42
N ILE A 323 25.09 -3.47 -2.83
CA ILE A 323 24.21 -4.29 -1.99
C ILE A 323 24.55 -5.75 -2.23
N LYS A 324 24.83 -6.48 -1.14
CA LYS A 324 25.05 -7.93 -1.19
C LYS A 324 23.74 -8.65 -1.48
N GLU A 325 23.83 -9.71 -2.28
CA GLU A 325 22.72 -10.63 -2.52
C GLU A 325 22.18 -11.16 -1.18
N CYS A 326 20.89 -10.93 -0.91
CA CYS A 326 20.22 -11.39 0.29
C CYS A 326 19.30 -12.59 0.01
N GLY A 327 18.65 -12.63 -1.15
CA GLY A 327 17.61 -13.60 -1.47
C GLY A 327 16.22 -13.22 -0.93
N ILE A 328 15.18 -13.80 -1.51
CA ILE A 328 13.77 -13.42 -1.26
C ILE A 328 13.29 -13.74 0.17
N ASP A 329 13.66 -14.89 0.73
CA ASP A 329 13.22 -15.27 2.08
C ASP A 329 13.85 -14.39 3.16
N ALA A 330 15.11 -13.99 2.97
CA ALA A 330 15.78 -13.05 3.86
C ALA A 330 15.08 -11.68 3.84
N LEU A 331 14.71 -11.19 2.64
CA LEU A 331 13.96 -9.94 2.50
C LEU A 331 12.58 -10.03 3.17
N ARG A 332 11.81 -11.09 2.91
CA ARG A 332 10.50 -11.30 3.54
C ARG A 332 10.62 -11.35 5.06
N LEU A 333 11.54 -12.17 5.59
CA LEU A 333 11.79 -12.28 7.02
C LEU A 333 12.14 -10.93 7.64
N THR A 334 12.95 -10.11 6.96
CA THR A 334 13.34 -8.79 7.46
C THR A 334 12.15 -7.85 7.55
N LEU A 335 11.34 -7.76 6.50
CA LEU A 335 10.17 -6.87 6.47
C LEU A 335 9.14 -7.24 7.54
N VAL A 336 8.84 -8.54 7.68
CA VAL A 336 7.85 -8.99 8.67
C VAL A 336 8.39 -9.10 10.11
N SER A 337 9.70 -8.96 10.30
CA SER A 337 10.32 -8.84 11.63
C SER A 337 10.23 -7.43 12.20
N GLN A 338 9.76 -6.47 11.42
CA GLN A 338 9.44 -5.13 11.90
C GLN A 338 8.01 -5.07 12.41
N ASN A 339 7.77 -4.26 13.45
CA ASN A 339 6.42 -4.03 13.92
C ASN A 339 5.66 -3.14 12.91
N ILE A 340 4.87 -3.78 12.05
CA ILE A 340 4.11 -3.11 10.99
C ILE A 340 3.13 -2.07 11.51
N LYS A 341 2.70 -2.17 12.79
CA LYS A 341 1.76 -1.25 13.43
C LYS A 341 2.41 0.11 13.78
N ASN A 342 3.73 0.23 13.65
CA ASN A 342 4.40 1.52 13.75
C ASN A 342 4.11 2.39 12.52
N GLN A 343 4.05 3.71 12.68
CA GLN A 343 3.84 4.63 11.55
C GLN A 343 5.01 4.60 10.55
N VAL A 344 6.22 4.42 11.07
CA VAL A 344 7.45 4.33 10.27
C VAL A 344 8.06 2.95 10.47
N ILE A 345 8.40 2.30 9.36
CA ILE A 345 9.15 1.05 9.31
C ILE A 345 10.55 1.38 8.82
N HIS A 346 11.54 1.19 9.69
CA HIS A 346 12.95 1.34 9.32
C HIS A 346 13.41 0.06 8.64
N PHE A 347 13.85 0.17 7.39
CA PHE A 347 14.41 -0.96 6.66
C PHE A 347 15.93 -0.81 6.57
N ASP A 348 16.66 -1.82 7.06
CA ASP A 348 18.11 -1.91 6.95
C ASP A 348 18.51 -3.12 6.10
N VAL A 349 19.21 -2.86 5.00
CA VAL A 349 19.75 -3.89 4.11
C VAL A 349 20.78 -4.76 4.83
N ASN A 350 21.51 -4.23 5.80
CA ASN A 350 22.46 -5.02 6.58
C ASN A 350 21.72 -6.05 7.46
N GLU A 351 20.58 -5.68 8.05
CA GLU A 351 19.72 -6.61 8.77
C GLU A 351 19.22 -7.72 7.83
N CYS A 352 18.86 -7.36 6.59
CA CYS A 352 18.48 -8.33 5.56
C CYS A 352 19.61 -9.34 5.27
N TYR A 353 20.85 -8.86 5.17
CA TYR A 353 22.01 -9.74 5.01
C TYR A 353 22.23 -10.66 6.23
N GLN A 354 22.00 -10.18 7.46
CA GLN A 354 22.04 -11.05 8.65
C GLN A 354 20.94 -12.12 8.62
N ASN A 355 19.76 -11.78 8.12
CA ASN A 355 18.68 -12.73 7.92
C ASN A 355 19.00 -13.76 6.82
N ARG A 356 19.79 -13.43 5.79
CA ARG A 356 20.37 -14.43 4.87
C ARG A 356 21.28 -15.42 5.59
N MET A 357 22.11 -14.95 6.52
CA MET A 357 22.97 -15.84 7.32
C MET A 357 22.14 -16.77 8.21
N PHE A 358 21.00 -16.29 8.74
CA PHE A 358 20.03 -17.14 9.41
C PHE A 358 19.45 -18.22 8.47
N CYS A 359 19.04 -17.86 7.25
CA CYS A 359 18.60 -18.83 6.23
C CYS A 359 19.67 -19.91 5.97
N ASN A 360 20.95 -19.52 5.86
CA ASN A 360 22.05 -20.47 5.71
C ASN A 360 22.21 -21.37 6.95
N LYS A 361 22.03 -20.85 8.17
CA LYS A 361 22.04 -21.68 9.39
C LYS A 361 20.93 -22.74 9.36
N VAL A 362 19.72 -22.39 8.93
CA VAL A 362 18.62 -23.34 8.72
C VAL A 362 19.02 -24.44 7.72
N TRP A 363 19.61 -24.05 6.60
CA TRP A 363 20.11 -24.99 5.60
C TRP A 363 21.17 -25.96 6.17
N GLN A 364 22.18 -25.44 6.89
CA GLN A 364 23.22 -26.29 7.47
C GLN A 364 22.67 -27.23 8.56
N ALA A 365 21.77 -26.75 9.41
CA ALA A 365 21.11 -27.58 10.41
C ALA A 365 20.32 -28.73 9.76
N THR A 366 19.54 -28.44 8.71
CA THR A 366 18.83 -29.48 7.94
C THR A 366 19.78 -30.49 7.34
N ARG A 367 20.88 -30.05 6.71
CA ARG A 367 21.87 -30.95 6.13
C ARG A 367 22.49 -31.88 7.16
N PHE A 368 22.83 -31.35 8.34
CA PHE A 368 23.37 -32.15 9.44
C PHE A 368 22.38 -33.23 9.90
N VAL A 369 21.12 -32.86 10.12
CA VAL A 369 20.06 -33.80 10.53
C VAL A 369 19.84 -34.88 9.46
N LEU A 370 19.73 -34.49 8.19
CA LEU A 370 19.52 -35.42 7.08
C LEU A 370 20.69 -36.39 6.87
N MET A 371 21.92 -35.92 7.08
CA MET A 371 23.12 -36.76 7.00
C MET A 371 23.02 -37.94 7.98
N TRP A 372 22.76 -37.64 9.26
CA TRP A 372 22.64 -38.66 10.31
C TRP A 372 21.41 -39.55 10.14
N ALA A 373 20.26 -38.97 9.76
CA ALA A 373 19.05 -39.73 9.49
C ALA A 373 19.27 -40.76 8.35
N ASN A 374 19.96 -40.36 7.28
CA ASN A 374 20.27 -41.24 6.16
C ASN A 374 21.30 -42.33 6.54
N GLU A 375 22.36 -41.96 7.27
CA GLU A 375 23.38 -42.90 7.72
C GLU A 375 22.78 -44.00 8.61
N LYS A 376 21.88 -43.61 9.52
CA LYS A 376 21.24 -44.53 10.48
C LYS A 376 19.91 -45.08 9.98
N LYS A 377 19.53 -44.80 8.73
CA LYS A 377 18.31 -45.28 8.06
C LYS A 377 17.03 -44.98 8.85
N VAL A 378 16.95 -43.80 9.45
CA VAL A 378 15.78 -43.33 10.22
C VAL A 378 14.88 -42.52 9.29
N TYR A 379 13.73 -43.10 8.95
CA TYR A 379 12.75 -42.48 8.04
C TYR A 379 11.40 -42.23 8.70
N ASP A 380 11.08 -42.97 9.76
CA ASP A 380 9.86 -42.81 10.56
C ASP A 380 10.19 -42.13 11.88
N TYR A 381 9.51 -41.02 12.14
CA TYR A 381 9.63 -40.16 13.32
C TYR A 381 8.25 -39.85 13.93
N MET A 382 7.25 -40.71 13.70
CA MET A 382 5.92 -40.58 14.29
C MET A 382 5.87 -41.03 15.75
N SER A 383 6.79 -41.90 16.18
CA SER A 383 6.91 -42.36 17.57
C SER A 383 8.28 -42.00 18.13
N LEU A 384 8.29 -41.11 19.12
CA LEU A 384 9.51 -40.53 19.70
C LEU A 384 9.97 -41.24 20.98
N ALA A 385 9.09 -41.96 21.68
CA ALA A 385 9.40 -42.55 22.98
C ALA A 385 10.25 -43.84 22.86
N PRO A 386 11.16 -44.11 23.81
CA PRO A 386 11.47 -43.30 25.01
C PRO A 386 12.41 -42.12 24.70
N ILE A 387 12.13 -40.93 25.27
CA ILE A 387 12.98 -39.73 25.12
C ILE A 387 13.74 -39.38 26.41
N ASN A 388 14.92 -38.79 26.26
CA ASN A 388 15.73 -38.28 27.37
C ASN A 388 15.35 -36.83 27.74
N ILE A 389 15.97 -36.31 28.81
CA ILE A 389 15.67 -34.97 29.34
C ILE A 389 15.96 -33.84 28.34
N MET A 390 17.02 -33.95 27.54
CA MET A 390 17.37 -32.92 26.55
C MET A 390 16.41 -32.95 25.35
N GLN A 391 15.98 -34.14 24.94
CA GLN A 391 14.97 -34.35 23.91
C GLN A 391 13.60 -33.82 24.39
N PHE A 392 13.23 -34.07 25.65
CA PHE A 392 12.03 -33.48 26.25
C PHE A 392 12.12 -31.95 26.31
N TRP A 393 13.28 -31.41 26.70
CA TRP A 393 13.50 -29.96 26.76
C TRP A 393 13.31 -29.29 25.40
N ILE A 394 13.91 -29.80 24.32
CA ILE A 394 13.75 -29.18 23.00
C ILE A 394 12.31 -29.25 22.49
N LEU A 395 11.60 -30.36 22.74
CA LEU A 395 10.19 -30.50 22.39
C LEU A 395 9.35 -29.48 23.17
N SER A 396 9.61 -29.28 24.46
CA SER A 396 8.95 -28.23 25.25
C SER A 396 9.21 -26.82 24.70
N ARG A 397 10.43 -26.53 24.23
CA ARG A 397 10.76 -25.24 23.59
C ARG A 397 10.08 -25.07 22.23
N LEU A 398 9.97 -26.14 21.46
CA LEU A 398 9.22 -26.15 20.21
C LEU A 398 7.74 -25.89 20.47
N GLY A 399 7.12 -26.53 21.46
CA GLY A 399 5.71 -26.30 21.82
C GLY A 399 5.43 -24.84 22.20
N ASP A 400 6.33 -24.22 22.97
CA ASP A 400 6.26 -22.79 23.31
C ASP A 400 6.42 -21.88 22.07
N CYS A 401 7.28 -22.27 21.12
CA CYS A 401 7.39 -21.59 19.83
C CYS A 401 6.10 -21.68 19.01
N VAL A 402 5.53 -22.89 18.87
CA VAL A 402 4.26 -23.13 18.17
C VAL A 402 3.15 -22.27 18.78
N HIS A 403 3.00 -22.28 20.11
CA HIS A 403 1.97 -21.52 20.81
C HIS A 403 2.11 -20.00 20.57
N THR A 404 3.32 -19.47 20.74
CA THR A 404 3.60 -18.03 20.57
C THR A 404 3.32 -17.58 19.14
N MET A 405 3.72 -18.37 18.13
CA MET A 405 3.49 -18.03 16.72
C MET A 405 2.01 -18.03 16.37
N ASN A 406 1.23 -19.01 16.84
CA ASN A 406 -0.22 -19.05 16.64
C ASN A 406 -0.91 -17.80 17.22
N ASN A 407 -0.60 -17.43 18.47
CA ASN A 407 -1.15 -16.22 19.10
C ASN A 407 -0.74 -14.95 18.34
N SER A 408 0.51 -14.88 17.89
CA SER A 408 1.04 -13.71 17.19
C SER A 408 0.39 -13.53 15.82
N PHE A 409 0.15 -14.60 15.06
CA PHE A 409 -0.57 -14.51 13.79
C PHE A 409 -2.03 -14.11 13.95
N GLN A 410 -2.72 -14.61 14.98
CA GLN A 410 -4.10 -14.19 15.28
C GLN A 410 -4.21 -12.68 15.58
N ASN A 411 -3.18 -12.11 16.23
CA ASN A 411 -3.11 -10.70 16.59
C ASN A 411 -2.40 -9.80 15.56
N TYR A 412 -1.98 -10.36 14.42
CA TYR A 412 -1.21 -9.65 13.39
C TYR A 412 0.14 -9.09 13.91
N ASP A 413 0.68 -9.68 14.98
CA ASP A 413 1.98 -9.33 15.57
C ASP A 413 3.09 -10.21 15.00
N ILE A 414 3.24 -10.20 13.67
CA ILE A 414 4.13 -11.11 12.94
C ILE A 414 5.60 -10.98 13.43
N TYR A 415 6.01 -9.78 13.83
CA TYR A 415 7.35 -9.54 14.38
C TYR A 415 7.64 -10.32 15.66
N ILE A 416 6.63 -10.60 16.49
CA ILE A 416 6.78 -11.44 17.69
C ILE A 416 6.97 -12.90 17.26
N ALA A 417 6.20 -13.35 16.26
CA ALA A 417 6.31 -14.69 15.70
C ALA A 417 7.71 -14.94 15.12
N THR A 418 8.24 -14.02 14.31
CA THR A 418 9.58 -14.18 13.71
C THR A 418 10.70 -14.09 14.73
N ALA A 419 10.60 -13.20 15.72
CA ALA A 419 11.56 -13.12 16.81
C ALA A 419 11.61 -14.43 17.62
N LYS A 420 10.44 -14.99 17.95
CA LYS A 420 10.34 -16.27 18.66
C LYS A 420 10.91 -17.43 17.85
N LEU A 421 10.55 -17.52 16.56
CA LEU A 421 11.05 -18.53 15.63
C LEU A 421 12.58 -18.49 15.51
N ARG A 422 13.15 -17.29 15.34
CA ARG A 422 14.61 -17.12 15.24
C ARG A 422 15.31 -17.53 16.54
N LYS A 423 14.78 -17.09 17.69
CA LYS A 423 15.33 -17.47 19.00
C LYS A 423 15.31 -18.98 19.19
N PHE A 424 14.16 -19.62 18.91
CA PHE A 424 14.04 -21.07 19.03
C PHE A 424 15.02 -21.79 18.11
N PHE A 425 15.00 -21.49 16.81
CA PHE A 425 15.77 -22.25 15.85
C PHE A 425 17.28 -22.03 16.01
N TYR A 426 17.72 -20.80 16.25
CA TYR A 426 19.14 -20.50 16.39
C TYR A 426 19.67 -20.85 17.78
N ASN A 427 19.10 -20.26 18.84
CA ASN A 427 19.69 -20.36 20.18
C ASN A 427 19.32 -21.66 20.90
N GLU A 428 18.10 -22.17 20.72
CA GLU A 428 17.64 -23.35 21.46
C GLU A 428 17.91 -24.64 20.67
N PHE A 429 17.57 -24.68 19.38
CA PHE A 429 17.80 -25.85 18.53
C PHE A 429 19.25 -25.96 18.05
N CYS A 430 19.81 -24.92 17.41
CA CYS A 430 21.15 -25.04 16.85
C CYS A 430 22.27 -24.95 17.89
N ASP A 431 22.26 -23.93 18.75
CA ASP A 431 23.39 -23.67 19.64
C ASP A 431 23.42 -24.61 20.87
N VAL A 432 22.27 -25.16 21.25
CA VAL A 432 22.16 -26.06 22.41
C VAL A 432 21.84 -27.48 21.97
N PHE A 433 20.64 -27.74 21.45
CA PHE A 433 20.21 -29.13 21.23
C PHE A 433 21.09 -29.89 20.23
N LEU A 434 21.36 -29.32 19.06
CA LEU A 434 22.22 -29.94 18.05
C LEU A 434 23.62 -30.23 18.57
N GLU A 435 24.19 -29.34 19.38
CA GLU A 435 25.49 -29.55 20.01
C GLU A 435 25.46 -30.70 21.03
N THR A 436 24.38 -30.81 21.83
CA THR A 436 24.21 -31.95 22.74
C THR A 436 23.99 -33.30 22.05
N CYS A 437 23.57 -33.30 20.78
CA CYS A 437 23.42 -34.53 20.00
C CYS A 437 24.77 -35.06 19.48
N LYS A 438 25.81 -34.23 19.33
CA LYS A 438 27.09 -34.67 18.75
C LYS A 438 27.75 -35.80 19.54
N PRO A 439 27.88 -35.75 20.88
CA PRO A 439 28.43 -36.87 21.65
C PRO A 439 27.59 -38.14 21.55
N VAL A 440 26.26 -38.02 21.39
CA VAL A 440 25.37 -39.18 21.19
C VAL A 440 25.68 -39.86 19.87
N PHE A 441 25.99 -39.10 18.81
CA PHE A 441 26.37 -39.68 17.52
C PHE A 441 27.77 -40.30 17.51
N GLU A 442 28.69 -39.80 18.32
CA GLU A 442 30.05 -40.33 18.43
C GLU A 442 30.15 -41.57 19.33
N HIS A 443 29.37 -41.62 20.41
CA HIS A 443 29.57 -42.59 21.50
C HIS A 443 28.29 -43.26 22.00
N GLY A 444 27.11 -42.87 21.51
CA GLY A 444 25.83 -43.43 21.94
C GLY A 444 25.57 -44.83 21.40
N THR A 445 24.62 -45.51 22.03
CA THR A 445 24.06 -46.78 21.52
C THR A 445 23.24 -46.55 20.26
N ASP A 446 23.05 -47.59 19.44
CA ASP A 446 22.23 -47.47 18.22
C ASP A 446 20.79 -47.03 18.52
N GLU A 447 20.21 -47.43 19.66
CA GLU A 447 18.88 -47.01 20.10
C GLU A 447 18.82 -45.51 20.45
N GLU A 448 19.81 -45.00 21.18
CA GLU A 448 19.91 -43.57 21.51
C GLU A 448 20.11 -42.71 20.27
N ILE A 449 20.93 -43.18 19.33
CA ILE A 449 21.17 -42.51 18.05
C ILE A 449 19.89 -42.47 17.22
N GLN A 450 19.20 -43.60 17.07
CA GLN A 450 17.94 -43.65 16.32
C GLN A 450 16.89 -42.70 16.91
N THR A 451 16.70 -42.74 18.23
CA THR A 451 15.77 -41.86 18.93
C THR A 451 16.14 -40.38 18.73
N THR A 452 17.42 -40.05 18.82
CA THR A 452 17.92 -38.68 18.60
C THR A 452 17.63 -38.21 17.17
N CYS A 453 17.88 -39.06 16.15
CA CYS A 453 17.52 -38.77 14.77
C CYS A 453 16.01 -38.51 14.60
N LYS A 454 15.15 -39.30 15.23
CA LYS A 454 13.69 -39.11 15.19
C LYS A 454 13.27 -37.75 15.76
N VAL A 455 13.80 -37.39 16.94
CA VAL A 455 13.50 -36.10 17.58
C VAL A 455 14.01 -34.94 16.72
N LEU A 456 15.21 -35.03 16.16
CA LEU A 456 15.74 -34.01 15.25
C LEU A 456 14.89 -33.83 13.99
N LEU A 457 14.45 -34.93 13.37
CA LEU A 457 13.55 -34.89 12.21
C LEU A 457 12.20 -34.28 12.56
N TYR A 458 11.61 -34.64 13.70
CA TYR A 458 10.34 -34.09 14.16
C TYR A 458 10.42 -32.59 14.42
N VAL A 459 11.47 -32.14 15.13
CA VAL A 459 11.71 -30.72 15.40
C VAL A 459 11.91 -29.95 14.09
N LEU A 460 12.65 -30.54 13.15
CA LEU A 460 12.91 -29.91 11.86
C LEU A 460 11.66 -29.82 10.98
N ASP A 461 10.89 -30.90 10.83
CA ASP A 461 9.59 -30.90 10.12
C ASP A 461 8.69 -29.78 10.64
N THR A 462 8.49 -29.72 11.96
CA THR A 462 7.62 -28.73 12.59
C THR A 462 8.16 -27.31 12.39
N SER A 463 9.46 -27.11 12.56
CA SER A 463 10.11 -25.80 12.37
C SER A 463 9.98 -25.30 10.92
N LEU A 464 10.16 -26.16 9.93
CA LEU A 464 10.02 -25.79 8.52
C LEU A 464 8.59 -25.38 8.18
N ARG A 465 7.58 -26.09 8.73
CA ARG A 465 6.18 -25.69 8.59
C ARG A 465 5.90 -24.34 9.28
N LEU A 466 6.43 -24.10 10.46
CA LEU A 466 6.36 -22.79 11.13
C LEU A 466 7.01 -21.67 10.31
N MET A 467 8.13 -21.95 9.63
CA MET A 467 8.84 -20.99 8.77
C MET A 467 8.08 -20.64 7.49
N SER A 468 7.23 -21.54 6.99
CA SER A 468 6.62 -21.44 5.65
C SER A 468 5.85 -20.15 5.32
N PRO A 469 5.10 -19.50 6.25
CA PRO A 469 4.45 -18.24 5.91
C PRO A 469 5.44 -17.10 5.65
N VAL A 470 6.63 -17.18 6.26
CA VAL A 470 7.64 -16.11 6.26
C VAL A 470 8.75 -16.37 5.25
N MET A 471 9.26 -17.60 5.20
CA MET A 471 10.37 -18.05 4.34
C MET A 471 9.92 -19.22 3.44
N PRO A 472 8.97 -19.01 2.51
CA PRO A 472 8.33 -20.09 1.77
C PRO A 472 9.29 -20.91 0.88
N PHE A 473 10.31 -20.30 0.27
CA PHE A 473 11.14 -21.02 -0.72
C PHE A 473 12.13 -21.97 -0.05
N LEU A 474 12.82 -21.49 0.99
CA LEU A 474 13.76 -22.25 1.79
C LEU A 474 13.03 -23.37 2.53
N SER A 475 11.91 -23.06 3.18
CA SER A 475 11.14 -24.06 3.91
C SER A 475 10.59 -25.15 3.00
N GLU A 476 10.03 -24.81 1.83
CA GLU A 476 9.56 -25.78 0.83
C GLU A 476 10.69 -26.72 0.39
N THR A 477 11.84 -26.13 0.01
CA THR A 477 13.01 -26.87 -0.49
C THR A 477 13.52 -27.87 0.57
N LEU A 478 13.65 -27.41 1.81
CA LEU A 478 14.17 -28.23 2.90
C LEU A 478 13.14 -29.26 3.39
N TYR A 479 11.84 -28.93 3.36
CA TYR A 479 10.79 -29.85 3.75
C TYR A 479 10.65 -31.01 2.76
N CYS A 480 10.74 -30.74 1.45
CA CYS A 480 10.74 -31.78 0.42
C CYS A 480 11.93 -32.75 0.54
N ALA A 481 13.03 -32.32 1.17
CA ALA A 481 14.20 -33.15 1.41
C ALA A 481 14.05 -34.08 2.63
N LEU A 482 13.02 -33.89 3.47
CA LEU A 482 12.76 -34.76 4.61
C LEU A 482 12.26 -36.16 4.17
N PRO A 483 12.58 -37.22 4.95
CA PRO A 483 12.07 -38.56 4.68
C PRO A 483 10.54 -38.59 4.53
N GLY A 484 10.07 -39.18 3.43
CA GLY A 484 8.64 -39.34 3.14
C GLY A 484 7.92 -38.08 2.64
N LYS A 485 8.60 -36.94 2.46
CA LYS A 485 7.97 -35.66 2.10
C LYS A 485 8.18 -35.20 0.66
N ASN A 486 8.95 -35.92 -0.15
CA ASN A 486 9.29 -35.58 -1.54
C ASN A 486 8.11 -35.36 -2.51
N LYS A 487 6.89 -35.78 -2.15
CA LYS A 487 5.66 -35.57 -2.93
C LYS A 487 4.65 -34.63 -2.25
N THR A 488 5.02 -34.05 -1.11
CA THR A 488 4.13 -33.20 -0.30
C THR A 488 4.66 -31.77 -0.31
N GLN A 489 3.93 -30.87 -0.96
CA GLN A 489 4.26 -29.43 -0.88
C GLN A 489 3.87 -28.91 0.50
N ILE A 490 4.75 -28.14 1.13
CA ILE A 490 4.57 -27.62 2.50
C ILE A 490 3.33 -26.73 2.59
N VAL A 491 3.00 -26.02 1.52
CA VAL A 491 1.85 -25.12 1.43
C VAL A 491 0.50 -25.83 1.60
N TYR A 492 0.43 -27.13 1.32
CA TYR A 492 -0.78 -27.95 1.54
C TYR A 492 -0.78 -28.68 2.88
N THR A 493 0.27 -28.50 3.70
CA THR A 493 0.35 -29.11 5.02
C THR A 493 -0.37 -28.26 6.05
N LYS A 494 -0.86 -28.89 7.12
CA LYS A 494 -1.42 -28.16 8.25
C LYS A 494 -0.31 -27.37 8.95
N PHE A 495 -0.59 -26.09 9.19
CA PHE A 495 0.24 -25.28 10.07
C PHE A 495 0.24 -25.90 11.49
N PRO A 496 1.38 -25.98 12.18
CA PRO A 496 1.43 -26.56 13.52
C PRO A 496 0.60 -25.75 14.52
N GLU A 497 -0.39 -26.39 15.16
CA GLU A 497 -1.22 -25.78 16.23
C GLU A 497 -0.75 -26.21 17.63
N SER A 498 -0.18 -27.42 17.74
CA SER A 498 0.43 -27.97 18.95
C SER A 498 1.57 -28.94 18.57
N ILE A 499 2.35 -29.37 19.57
CA ILE A 499 3.20 -30.56 19.46
C ILE A 499 2.39 -31.77 19.94
N GLU A 500 2.51 -32.90 19.24
CA GLU A 500 1.83 -34.18 19.53
C GLU A 500 2.63 -35.07 20.49
#